data_AF-A0A3R0XNE2-F1
#
_entry.id   AF-A0A3R0XNE2-F1
#
_cell.length_a   1.000
_cell.length_b   1.000
_cell.length_c   1.000
_cell.angle_alpha   90.00
_cell.angle_beta   90.00
_cell.angle_gamma   90.00
#
_symmetry.space_group_name_H-M   'P 1'
#
loop_
_entity.id
_entity.type
_entity.pdbx_description
1 polymer ?
#
loop_
_entity_poly.entity_id
_entity_poly.type
_entity_poly.pdbx_seq_one_letter_code
_entity_poly.pdbx_strand_id
1 'polypeptide(L)' 'MCEDVCAGEPLTPQQEERIRQLVREECYFRDREALIKLTAMTLLLKLAGTLMLGLLLLAFRFL' A
#
# COMPACT_ATOMS: atom_id res chain seq x y z
N MET A 1 20.30 32.12 -10.52
CA MET A 1 19.00 31.70 -9.93
C MET A 1 18.89 30.19 -10.08
N CYS A 2 19.53 29.47 -9.15
CA CYS A 2 19.18 28.12 -8.71
C CYS A 2 19.84 28.03 -7.34
N GLU A 3 19.01 28.11 -6.30
CA GLU A 3 19.40 28.06 -4.90
C GLU A 3 20.07 26.71 -4.62
N ASP A 4 21.39 26.75 -4.43
CA ASP A 4 22.14 25.68 -3.82
C ASP A 4 21.60 25.51 -2.40
N VAL A 5 20.75 24.48 -2.28
CA VAL A 5 20.64 23.56 -1.16
C VAL A 5 20.86 24.24 0.19
N CYS A 6 19.76 24.45 0.91
CA CYS A 6 19.73 24.45 2.36
C CYS A 6 20.49 23.22 2.88
N ALA A 7 21.82 23.29 2.95
CA ALA A 7 22.65 22.45 3.77
C ALA A 7 22.36 22.94 5.19
N GLY A 8 21.18 22.54 5.69
CA GLY A 8 20.76 22.80 7.05
C GLY A 8 21.87 22.37 7.99
N GLU A 9 22.02 23.12 9.08
CA GLU A 9 22.97 22.82 10.15
C GLU A 9 23.09 21.31 10.37
N PRO A 10 24.32 20.80 10.59
CA PRO A 10 24.53 19.38 10.82
C PRO A 10 23.61 18.94 11.96
N LEU A 11 22.64 18.09 11.62
CA LEU A 11 21.69 17.55 12.57
C LEU A 11 22.46 16.95 13.73
N THR A 12 22.06 17.31 14.95
CA THR A 12 22.62 16.63 16.12
C THR A 12 22.31 15.15 16.01
N PRO A 13 23.19 14.25 16.50
CA PRO A 13 22.99 12.81 16.37
C PRO A 13 21.63 12.35 16.95
N GLN A 14 21.10 13.05 17.95
CA GLN A 14 19.77 12.81 18.51
C GLN A 14 18.62 13.16 17.54
N GLN A 15 18.78 14.17 16.68
CA GLN A 15 17.79 14.52 15.66
C GLN A 15 17.80 13.52 14.51
N GLU A 16 18.98 13.07 14.08
CA GLU A 16 19.10 12.07 13.02
C GLU A 16 18.45 10.74 13.43
N GLU A 17 18.62 10.32 14.68
CA GLU A 17 18.02 9.09 15.20
C GLU A 17 16.49 9.17 15.25
N ARG A 18 15.91 10.31 15.68
CA ARG A 18 14.44 10.52 15.65
C ARG A 18 13.88 10.53 14.24
N ILE A 19 14.54 11.18 13.29
CA ILE A 19 14.11 11.20 11.89
C ILE A 19 14.14 9.78 11.32
N ARG A 20 15.20 9.01 11.62
CA ARG A 20 15.32 7.62 11.18
C ARG A 20 14.22 6.73 11.76
N GLN A 21 13.80 6.96 13.01
CA GLN A 21 12.66 6.27 13.62
C GLN A 21 11.34 6.63 12.94
N LEU A 22 11.07 7.93 12.75
CA LEU A 22 9.85 8.41 12.08
C LEU A 22 9.71 7.85 10.66
N VAL A 23 10.76 7.91 9.85
CA VAL A 23 10.76 7.36 8.49
C VAL A 23 10.50 5.85 8.52
N ARG A 24 11.06 5.12 9.49
CA ARG A 24 10.84 3.68 9.61
C ARG A 24 9.39 3.36 9.96
N GLU A 25 8.78 4.11 10.87
CA GLU A 25 7.37 3.93 11.24
C GLU A 25 6.44 4.26 10.07
N GLU A 26 6.72 5.34 9.35
CA GLU A 26 5.90 5.77 8.22
C GLU A 26 6.01 4.82 7.02
N CYS A 27 7.22 4.35 6.71
CA CYS A 27 7.42 3.28 5.72
C CYS A 27 6.67 2.00 6.11
N TYR A 28 6.75 1.60 7.38
CA TYR A 28 6.07 0.41 7.88
C TYR A 28 4.54 0.51 7.78
N PHE A 29 3.99 1.68 8.10
CA PHE A 29 2.55 1.93 8.00
C PHE A 29 2.08 1.88 6.54
N ARG A 30 2.80 2.57 5.64
CA ARG A 30 2.48 2.62 4.22
C ARG A 30 2.54 1.25 3.55
N ASP A 31 3.52 0.43 3.93
CA ASP A 31 3.68 -0.91 3.38
C ASP A 31 2.53 -1.83 3.80
N ARG A 32 2.11 -1.77 5.07
CA ARG A 32 0.91 -2.47 5.55
C ARG A 32 -0.35 -2.01 4.85
N GLU A 33 -0.53 -0.71 4.64
CA GLU A 33 -1.69 -0.18 3.94
C GLU A 33 -1.77 -0.68 2.49
N ALA A 34 -0.63 -0.68 1.78
CA ALA A 34 -0.53 -1.25 0.45
C ALA A 34 -0.88 -2.75 0.43
N LEU A 35 -0.40 -3.49 1.42
CA LEU A 35 -0.66 -4.94 1.55
C LEU A 35 -2.13 -5.23 1.84
N ILE A 36 -2.77 -4.45 2.70
CA ILE A 36 -4.21 -4.54 3.00
C ILE A 36 -5.01 -4.26 1.73
N LYS A 37 -4.67 -3.18 1.01
CA LYS A 37 -5.36 -2.82 -0.24
C LYS A 37 -5.21 -3.91 -1.31
N LEU A 38 -4.01 -4.46 -1.48
CA LEU A 38 -3.76 -5.54 -2.44
C LEU A 38 -4.54 -6.81 -2.07
N THR A 39 -4.57 -7.15 -0.78
CA THR A 39 -5.31 -8.32 -0.27
C THR A 39 -6.82 -8.14 -0.48
N ALA A 40 -7.35 -6.96 -0.16
CA ALA A 40 -8.76 -6.64 -0.37
C ALA A 40 -9.15 -6.71 -1.85
N MET A 41 -8.34 -6.14 -2.76
CA MET A 41 -8.59 -6.19 -4.20
C MET A 41 -8.55 -7.63 -4.73
N THR A 42 -7.59 -8.43 -4.27
CA THR A 42 -7.48 -9.85 -4.66
C THR A 42 -8.70 -10.66 -4.20
N LEU A 43 -9.19 -10.38 -2.99
CA LEU A 43 -10.36 -11.05 -2.43
C LEU A 43 -11.64 -10.66 -3.19
N LEU A 44 -11.82 -9.37 -3.49
CA LEU A 44 -12.93 -8.89 -4.32
C LEU A 44 -12.91 -9.51 -5.72
N LEU A 45 -11.73 -9.58 -6.35
CA LEU A 45 -11.57 -10.21 -7.65
C LEU A 45 -11.97 -11.69 -7.63
N LYS A 46 -11.55 -12.44 -6.61
CA LYS A 46 -11.93 -13.84 -6.43
C LYS A 46 -13.44 -13.99 -6.24
N LEU A 47 -14.05 -13.17 -5.40
CA LEU A 47 -15.50 -13.19 -5.18
C LEU A 47 -16.27 -12.92 -6.48
N ALA A 48 -15.90 -11.86 -7.19
CA ALA A 48 -16.49 -11.53 -8.49
C ALA A 48 -16.35 -12.70 -9.48
N GLY A 49 -15.16 -13.31 -9.57
CA GLY A 49 -14.92 -14.48 -10.40
C GLY A 49 -15.82 -15.67 -10.03
N THR A 50 -15.94 -15.99 -8.73
CA THR A 50 -16.81 -17.09 -8.27
C THR A 50 -18.29 -16.83 -8.55
N LEU A 51 -18.75 -15.59 -8.38
CA LEU A 51 -20.13 -15.20 -8.67
C LEU A 51 -20.41 -15.32 -10.18
N MET A 52 -19.53 -14.79 -11.01
CA MET A 52 -19.65 -14.89 -12.47
C MET A 52 -19.68 -16.33 -12.94
N LEU A 53 -18.79 -17.19 -12.41
CA LEU A 53 -18.78 -18.61 -12.74
C LEU A 53 -20.07 -19.30 -12.30
N GLY A 54 -20.55 -19.00 -11.09
CA GLY A 54 -21.83 -19.52 -10.59
C GLY A 54 -23.02 -19.12 -11.47
N LEU A 55 -23.08 -17.85 -11.89
CA LEU A 55 -24.10 -17.37 -12.82
C LEU A 55 -24.01 -18.03 -14.19
N LEU A 56 -22.79 -18.24 -14.71
CA LEU A 56 -22.58 -18.92 -15.98
C LEU A 56 -23.08 -20.37 -15.93
N LEU A 57 -22.76 -21.09 -14.85
CA LEU A 57 -23.25 -22.45 -14.63
C LEU A 57 -24.77 -22.50 -14.47
N LEU A 58 -25.34 -21.52 -13.79
CA LEU A 58 -26.79 -21.39 -13.65
C LEU A 58 -27.44 -21.13 -15.01
N ALA A 59 -26.89 -20.23 -15.83
CA ALA A 59 -27.37 -19.97 -17.18
C ALA A 59 -27.28 -21.23 -18.05
N PHE A 60 -26.17 -21.96 -17.98
CA PHE A 60 -26.01 -23.22 -18.71
C PHE A 60 -26.99 -24.31 -18.26
N ARG A 61 -27.36 -24.34 -16.98
CA ARG A 61 -28.38 -25.26 -16.44
C ARG A 61 -29.78 -25.00 -17.01
N PHE A 62 -30.07 -23.76 -17.41
CA PHE A 62 -31.38 -23.32 -17.90
C PHE A 62 -31.44 -23.16 -19.43
N LEU A 63 -30.31 -23.31 -20.14
CA LEU A 63 -30.23 -23.44 -21.60
C LEU A 63 -30.49 -24.91 -22.01
#